data_AF-A0A5C6TZF4-F1
#
_entry.id   AF-A0A5C6TZF4-F1
#
_cell.length_a   1.000
_cell.length_b   1.000
_cell.length_c   1.000
_cell.angle_alpha   90.00
_cell.angle_beta   90.00
_cell.angle_gamma   90.00
#
_symmetry.space_group_name_H-M   'P 1'
#
loop_
_entity.id
_entity.type
_entity.pdbx_description
1 polymer ?
#
loop_
_entity_poly.entity_id
_entity_poly.type
_entity_poly.pdbx_seq_one_letter_code
_entity_poly.pdbx_strand_id
1 'polypeptide(L)'
;MAKSLSHLQSPAAVQAALDEFVATGRTAFLERYGFGKSRDFLVRDPRTGELCDSKAIVGAAYGHQFPQDGPLKAEDFSGGEATVVPKLQSLGFEVVRIGEDWSAEEVEATVAAYFEMLRLEANQETYKKTDFNAALRQSLRGRSKASVELKHQNISAVLLGLGLPYISGYKPRSNAQLLLRKAVQSFVLGNAELVGRLVDSLEEVKPPAERTYRAVVVDPPPIETVAAVELAGPRVRLPRNVDFASRDEVNRKLGRAGEEWVIDFEHKRLVDARMGELFERLEWVSDRLGDGAGYDILSYDAPSQPRYIEVKTTNGTHASSFIISRNELEFSKEAGEAFFLYRVFQFRQSPALYMLRGDVSRQLNLEPIDYRARFRKVVA
;
A
#
# COMPACT_ATOMS: atom_id res chain seq x y z
N MET A 1 51.76 11.88 -8.60
CA MET A 1 50.56 12.49 -7.98
C MET A 1 49.66 11.38 -7.48
N ALA A 2 48.86 11.60 -6.43
CA ALA A 2 47.88 10.58 -6.03
C ALA A 2 46.86 10.38 -7.16
N LYS A 3 46.54 9.13 -7.49
CA LYS A 3 45.49 8.79 -8.46
C LYS A 3 44.18 9.38 -7.98
N SER A 4 43.48 10.13 -8.82
CA SER A 4 42.25 10.80 -8.43
C SER A 4 41.27 10.89 -9.59
N LEU A 5 40.02 10.52 -9.33
CA LEU A 5 38.90 10.67 -10.26
C LEU A 5 38.79 12.08 -10.86
N SER A 6 39.20 13.11 -10.12
CA SER A 6 39.15 14.50 -10.57
C SER A 6 39.94 14.75 -11.87
N HIS A 7 41.01 13.99 -12.11
CA HIS A 7 41.87 14.11 -13.30
C HIS A 7 41.30 13.45 -14.57
N LEU A 8 40.25 12.64 -14.45
CA LEU A 8 39.55 12.12 -15.62
C LEU A 8 38.83 13.27 -16.33
N GLN A 9 39.20 13.54 -17.59
CA GLN A 9 38.71 14.67 -18.39
C GLN A 9 38.42 14.31 -19.84
N SER A 10 38.69 13.07 -20.27
CA SER A 10 38.54 12.62 -21.66
C SER A 10 37.25 11.82 -21.86
N PRO A 11 36.25 12.37 -22.57
CA PRO A 11 35.08 11.60 -22.99
C PRO A 11 35.45 10.40 -23.88
N ALA A 12 36.50 10.54 -24.70
CA ALA A 12 37.00 9.47 -25.55
C ALA A 12 37.51 8.26 -24.75
N ALA A 13 38.12 8.50 -23.59
CA ALA A 13 38.57 7.43 -22.70
C ALA A 13 37.40 6.70 -22.04
N VAL A 14 36.32 7.43 -21.69
CA VAL A 14 35.08 6.82 -21.19
C VAL A 14 34.42 5.97 -22.28
N GLN A 15 34.36 6.49 -23.52
CA GLN A 15 33.82 5.72 -24.64
C GLN A 15 34.67 4.47 -24.94
N ALA A 16 36.00 4.54 -24.86
CA ALA A 16 36.86 3.37 -25.04
C ALA A 16 36.60 2.28 -23.97
N ALA A 17 36.36 2.68 -22.72
CA ALA A 17 35.98 1.75 -21.66
C ALA A 17 34.60 1.11 -21.90
N LEU A 18 33.64 1.86 -22.44
CA LEU A 18 32.32 1.35 -22.84
C LEU A 18 32.45 0.37 -24.01
N ASP A 19 33.19 0.72 -25.05
CA ASP A 19 33.43 -0.13 -26.22
C ASP A 19 34.10 -1.46 -25.78
N GLU A 20 35.05 -1.40 -24.84
CA GLU A 20 35.68 -2.59 -24.26
C GLU A 20 34.70 -3.42 -23.42
N PHE A 21 33.85 -2.78 -22.62
CA PHE A 21 32.82 -3.47 -21.83
C PHE A 21 31.87 -4.26 -22.73
N VAL A 22 31.41 -3.65 -23.82
CA VAL A 22 30.53 -4.29 -24.81
C VAL A 22 31.27 -5.45 -25.49
N ALA A 23 32.51 -5.26 -25.90
CA ALA A 23 33.28 -6.27 -26.63
C ALA A 23 33.67 -7.50 -25.76
N THR A 24 33.99 -7.28 -24.49
CA THR A 24 34.45 -8.34 -23.57
C THR A 24 33.33 -8.97 -22.77
N GLY A 25 32.20 -8.26 -22.65
CA GLY A 25 31.07 -8.67 -21.82
C GLY A 25 31.27 -8.36 -20.34
N ARG A 26 30.16 -8.06 -19.67
CA ARG A 26 30.11 -7.57 -18.29
C ARG A 26 30.95 -8.36 -17.29
N THR A 27 30.84 -9.70 -17.29
CA THR A 27 31.52 -10.54 -16.29
C THR A 27 33.05 -10.46 -16.42
N ALA A 28 33.57 -10.62 -17.64
CA ALA A 28 35.01 -10.58 -17.90
C ALA A 28 35.58 -9.18 -17.65
N PHE A 29 34.84 -8.13 -18.02
CA PHE A 29 35.24 -6.76 -17.76
C PHE A 29 35.36 -6.48 -16.26
N LEU A 30 34.35 -6.86 -15.47
CA LEU A 30 34.35 -6.66 -14.02
C LEU A 30 35.51 -7.41 -13.35
N GLU A 31 35.77 -8.64 -13.77
CA GLU A 31 36.90 -9.45 -13.27
C GLU A 31 38.25 -8.81 -13.63
N ARG A 32 38.43 -8.37 -14.89
CA ARG A 32 39.65 -7.71 -15.36
C ARG A 32 40.01 -6.48 -14.54
N TYR A 33 39.03 -5.65 -14.19
CA TYR A 33 39.24 -4.39 -13.48
C TYR A 33 39.04 -4.49 -11.96
N GLY A 34 38.65 -5.67 -11.44
CA GLY A 34 38.48 -5.91 -10.00
C GLY A 34 37.27 -5.21 -9.39
N PHE A 35 36.18 -5.04 -10.14
CA PHE A 35 34.96 -4.41 -9.65
C PHE A 35 33.82 -5.42 -9.44
N GLY A 36 32.98 -5.14 -8.44
CA GLY A 36 31.67 -5.78 -8.31
C GLY A 36 30.62 -5.10 -9.20
N LYS A 37 29.44 -5.73 -9.34
CA LYS A 37 28.27 -5.12 -10.00
C LYS A 37 27.85 -3.85 -9.26
N SER A 38 27.55 -2.80 -10.02
CA SER A 38 27.02 -1.53 -9.50
C SER A 38 25.65 -1.74 -8.89
N ARG A 39 25.38 -1.03 -7.78
CA ARG A 39 24.14 -1.19 -7.01
C ARG A 39 23.17 -0.05 -7.26
N ASP A 40 23.68 1.16 -7.45
CA ASP A 40 22.84 2.35 -7.50
C ASP A 40 22.91 3.06 -8.86
N PHE A 41 24.04 3.05 -9.58
CA PHE A 41 24.18 3.78 -10.85
C PHE A 41 24.83 2.97 -11.96
N LEU A 42 24.24 3.03 -13.16
CA LEU A 42 24.79 2.53 -14.43
C LEU A 42 25.02 3.69 -15.38
N VAL A 43 25.97 3.55 -16.29
CA VAL A 43 26.16 4.49 -17.40
C VAL A 43 25.60 3.90 -18.67
N ARG A 44 24.86 4.68 -19.45
CA ARG A 44 24.36 4.26 -20.76
C ARG A 44 25.41 4.54 -21.82
N ASP A 45 25.77 3.53 -22.60
CA ASP A 45 26.58 3.73 -23.79
C ASP A 45 25.76 4.47 -24.86
N PRO A 46 26.18 5.66 -25.30
CA PRO A 46 25.43 6.42 -26.31
C PRO A 46 25.41 5.74 -27.69
N ARG A 47 26.31 4.78 -27.97
CA ARG A 47 26.37 4.08 -29.26
C ARG A 47 25.48 2.86 -29.32
N THR A 48 25.48 2.05 -28.26
CA THR A 48 24.75 0.76 -28.22
C THR A 48 23.47 0.83 -27.39
N GLY A 49 23.35 1.81 -26.50
CA GLY A 49 22.28 1.91 -25.51
C GLY A 49 22.45 0.97 -24.32
N GLU A 50 23.53 0.16 -24.28
CA GLU A 50 23.80 -0.80 -23.21
C GLU A 50 24.07 -0.10 -21.87
N LEU A 51 23.67 -0.75 -20.76
CA LEU A 51 23.87 -0.23 -19.42
C LEU A 51 25.09 -0.88 -18.77
N CYS A 52 26.12 -0.09 -18.51
CA CYS A 52 27.40 -0.54 -18.01
C CYS A 52 27.63 -0.10 -16.55
N ASP A 53 28.44 -0.85 -15.82
CA ASP A 53 28.75 -0.60 -14.41
C ASP A 53 29.53 0.71 -14.22
N SER A 54 28.90 1.75 -13.67
CA SER A 54 29.42 3.14 -13.68
C SER A 54 30.82 3.27 -13.08
N LYS A 55 31.07 2.64 -11.93
CA LYS A 55 32.39 2.63 -11.27
C LYS A 55 33.45 1.91 -12.09
N ALA A 56 33.10 0.76 -12.65
CA ALA A 56 34.04 -0.05 -13.42
C ALA A 56 34.44 0.67 -14.72
N ILE A 57 33.47 1.29 -15.41
CA ILE A 57 33.72 2.10 -16.61
C ILE A 57 34.65 3.27 -16.28
N VAL A 58 34.38 4.00 -15.21
CA VAL A 58 35.25 5.13 -14.82
C VAL A 58 36.65 4.68 -14.42
N GLY A 59 36.78 3.54 -13.73
CA GLY A 59 38.08 2.97 -13.37
C GLY A 59 38.91 2.59 -14.60
N ALA A 60 38.29 1.92 -15.57
CA ALA A 60 38.92 1.58 -16.84
C ALA A 60 39.23 2.81 -17.69
N ALA A 61 38.30 3.77 -17.77
CA ALA A 61 38.48 5.02 -18.52
C ALA A 61 39.68 5.84 -18.03
N TYR A 62 39.92 5.84 -16.71
CA TYR A 62 41.12 6.47 -16.16
C TYR A 62 42.40 5.80 -16.70
N GLY A 63 42.43 4.47 -16.77
CA GLY A 63 43.56 3.72 -17.35
C GLY A 63 43.75 3.98 -18.84
N HIS A 64 42.67 4.15 -19.60
CA HIS A 64 42.72 4.56 -21.01
C HIS A 64 43.26 5.99 -21.18
N GLN A 65 42.92 6.92 -20.29
CA GLN A 65 43.46 8.29 -20.32
C GLN A 65 44.91 8.38 -19.83
N PHE A 66 45.28 7.56 -18.85
CA PHE A 66 46.61 7.57 -18.22
C PHE A 66 47.24 6.16 -18.22
N PRO A 67 47.72 5.66 -19.38
CA PRO A 67 48.23 4.30 -19.50
C PRO A 67 49.41 3.96 -18.57
N GLN A 68 50.22 4.97 -18.22
CA GLN A 68 51.37 4.82 -17.33
C GLN A 68 50.97 4.64 -15.86
N ASP A 69 49.83 5.21 -15.46
CA ASP A 69 49.30 5.09 -14.11
C ASP A 69 48.41 3.84 -13.97
N GLY A 70 47.79 3.40 -15.06
CA GLY A 70 46.84 2.29 -15.08
C GLY A 70 45.47 2.65 -14.49
N PRO A 71 44.50 1.71 -14.50
CA PRO A 71 43.13 1.98 -14.07
C PRO A 71 43.03 2.34 -12.58
N LEU A 72 41.94 3.01 -12.21
CA LEU A 72 41.54 3.17 -10.81
C LEU A 72 40.90 1.89 -10.30
N LYS A 73 41.16 1.54 -9.04
CA LYS A 73 40.54 0.43 -8.33
C LYS A 73 39.39 0.93 -7.45
N ALA A 74 38.57 0.02 -6.96
CA ALA A 74 37.43 0.35 -6.08
C ALA A 74 37.83 1.17 -4.84
N GLU A 75 39.04 0.95 -4.32
CA GLU A 75 39.61 1.64 -3.15
C GLU A 75 39.98 3.11 -3.44
N ASP A 76 40.20 3.47 -4.71
CA ASP A 76 40.61 4.82 -5.12
C ASP A 76 39.44 5.82 -5.16
N PHE A 77 38.20 5.35 -4.91
CA PHE A 77 36.99 6.18 -4.93
C PHE A 77 36.63 6.65 -3.51
N SER A 78 37.16 7.81 -3.10
CA SER A 78 36.68 8.50 -1.89
C SER A 78 35.26 9.05 -2.14
N GLY A 79 34.26 8.55 -1.40
CA GLY A 79 32.86 8.97 -1.52
C GLY A 79 31.94 8.08 -2.36
N GLY A 80 32.41 6.92 -2.85
CA GLY A 80 31.54 5.91 -3.47
C GLY A 80 30.97 6.31 -4.85
N GLU A 81 29.75 5.88 -5.18
CA GLU A 81 29.12 6.18 -6.49
C GLU A 81 28.71 7.65 -6.64
N ALA A 82 28.55 8.38 -5.53
CA ALA A 82 28.14 9.80 -5.52
C ALA A 82 29.14 10.75 -6.20
N THR A 83 30.41 10.36 -6.33
CA THR A 83 31.44 11.13 -7.03
C THR A 83 31.59 10.75 -8.51
N VAL A 84 31.14 9.55 -8.88
CA VAL A 84 31.20 9.00 -10.24
C VAL A 84 30.13 9.63 -11.13
N VAL A 85 28.91 9.81 -10.61
CA VAL A 85 27.77 10.35 -11.37
C VAL A 85 28.04 11.75 -11.92
N PRO A 86 28.44 12.76 -11.11
CA PRO A 86 28.68 14.10 -11.63
C PRO A 86 29.83 14.13 -12.63
N LYS A 87 30.84 13.26 -12.46
CA LYS A 87 31.97 13.16 -13.38
C LYS A 87 31.54 12.64 -14.75
N LEU A 88 30.79 11.53 -14.81
CA LEU A 88 30.28 10.99 -16.08
C LEU A 88 29.34 11.99 -16.77
N GLN A 89 28.46 12.65 -16.02
CA GLN A 89 27.58 13.69 -16.55
C GLN A 89 28.37 14.88 -17.11
N SER A 90 29.42 15.34 -16.41
CA SER A 90 30.29 16.42 -16.90
C SER A 90 31.03 16.07 -18.19
N LEU A 91 31.23 14.77 -18.46
CA LEU A 91 31.84 14.26 -19.68
C LEU A 91 30.81 13.93 -20.77
N GLY A 92 29.52 14.24 -20.55
CA GLY A 92 28.46 14.09 -21.55
C GLY A 92 27.78 12.72 -21.57
N PHE A 93 27.96 11.88 -20.55
CA PHE A 93 27.34 10.55 -20.49
C PHE A 93 26.07 10.54 -19.63
N GLU A 94 25.05 9.84 -20.12
CA GLU A 94 23.81 9.59 -19.37
C GLU A 94 24.09 8.54 -18.29
N VAL A 95 23.78 8.89 -17.03
CA VAL A 95 23.85 7.98 -15.90
C VAL A 95 22.44 7.65 -15.44
N VAL A 96 22.13 6.37 -15.39
CA VAL A 96 20.83 5.81 -15.00
C VAL A 96 20.91 5.31 -13.57
N ARG A 97 19.99 5.73 -12.72
CA ARG A 97 19.90 5.20 -11.36
C ARG A 97 19.13 3.88 -11.34
N ILE A 98 19.79 2.81 -10.90
CA ILE A 98 19.17 1.50 -10.72
C ILE A 98 18.04 1.63 -9.69
N GLY A 99 16.81 1.39 -10.13
CA GLY A 99 15.64 1.32 -9.25
C GLY A 99 14.81 2.60 -9.09
N GLU A 100 15.26 3.77 -9.59
CA GLU A 100 14.50 5.03 -9.43
C GLU A 100 13.94 5.65 -10.72
N ASP A 101 14.62 5.51 -11.87
CA ASP A 101 14.19 6.17 -13.12
C ASP A 101 13.13 5.36 -13.87
N TRP A 102 11.94 5.19 -13.30
CA TRP A 102 10.81 4.55 -13.98
C TRP A 102 10.28 5.45 -15.11
N SER A 103 10.20 4.93 -16.33
CA SER A 103 9.59 5.66 -17.44
C SER A 103 8.07 5.75 -17.29
N ALA A 104 7.43 6.68 -17.99
CA ALA A 104 5.96 6.80 -17.98
C ALA A 104 5.31 5.49 -18.45
N GLU A 105 5.87 4.89 -19.51
CA GLU A 105 5.39 3.63 -20.09
C GLU A 105 5.54 2.46 -19.10
N GLU A 106 6.66 2.37 -18.39
CA GLU A 106 6.86 1.34 -17.37
C GLU A 106 5.87 1.49 -16.21
N VAL A 107 5.59 2.73 -15.80
CA VAL A 107 4.61 3.02 -14.76
C VAL A 107 3.21 2.66 -15.22
N GLU A 108 2.81 3.06 -16.42
CA GLU A 108 1.50 2.76 -17.00
C GLU A 108 1.28 1.25 -17.15
N ALA A 109 2.28 0.52 -17.67
CA ALA A 109 2.23 -0.94 -17.76
C ALA A 109 2.07 -1.60 -16.38
N THR A 110 2.75 -1.07 -15.36
CA THR A 110 2.64 -1.58 -13.98
C THR A 110 1.26 -1.30 -13.39
N VAL A 111 0.68 -0.12 -13.66
CA VAL A 111 -0.69 0.22 -13.24
C VAL A 111 -1.71 -0.69 -13.92
N ALA A 112 -1.60 -0.89 -15.23
CA ALA A 112 -2.49 -1.77 -15.99
C ALA A 112 -2.45 -3.23 -15.46
N ALA A 113 -1.25 -3.77 -15.26
CA ALA A 113 -1.07 -5.11 -14.69
C ALA A 113 -1.66 -5.24 -13.27
N TYR A 114 -1.55 -4.19 -12.46
CA TYR A 114 -2.16 -4.14 -11.14
C TYR A 114 -3.69 -4.22 -11.21
N PHE A 115 -4.32 -3.40 -12.07
CA PHE A 115 -5.78 -3.39 -12.19
C PHE A 115 -6.34 -4.69 -12.79
N GLU A 116 -5.60 -5.39 -13.65
CA GLU A 116 -6.00 -6.72 -14.11
C GLU A 116 -5.99 -7.75 -12.96
N MET A 117 -4.96 -7.73 -12.10
CA MET A 117 -4.98 -8.57 -10.90
C MET A 117 -6.13 -8.18 -9.95
N LEU A 118 -6.43 -6.89 -9.80
CA LEU A 118 -7.55 -6.43 -8.98
C LEU A 118 -8.89 -6.90 -9.55
N ARG A 119 -9.04 -6.96 -10.88
CA ARG A 119 -10.21 -7.54 -11.56
C ARG A 119 -10.37 -9.03 -11.26
N LEU A 120 -9.30 -9.79 -11.35
CA LEU A 120 -9.31 -11.21 -11.00
C LEU A 120 -9.69 -11.41 -9.52
N GLU A 121 -9.14 -10.58 -8.62
CA GLU A 121 -9.48 -10.63 -7.19
C GLU A 121 -10.95 -10.26 -6.91
N ALA A 122 -11.47 -9.24 -7.58
CA ALA A 122 -12.88 -8.83 -7.49
C ALA A 122 -13.84 -9.93 -7.94
N ASN A 123 -13.46 -10.68 -8.98
CA ASN A 123 -14.23 -11.79 -9.53
C ASN A 123 -14.01 -13.11 -8.77
N GLN A 124 -13.14 -13.16 -7.76
CA GLN A 124 -12.72 -14.38 -7.06
C GLN A 124 -12.10 -15.43 -8.00
N GLU A 125 -11.48 -14.96 -9.09
CA GLU A 125 -10.71 -15.80 -10.00
C GLU A 125 -9.33 -16.10 -9.39
N THR A 126 -8.84 -17.32 -9.59
CA THR A 126 -7.52 -17.70 -9.06
C THR A 126 -6.41 -17.08 -9.89
N TYR A 127 -5.45 -16.42 -9.22
CA TYR A 127 -4.30 -15.80 -9.88
C TYR A 127 -3.04 -15.89 -9.02
N LYS A 128 -1.87 -15.88 -9.66
CA LYS A 128 -0.56 -15.91 -8.99
C LYS A 128 0.20 -14.62 -9.23
N LYS A 129 0.39 -13.85 -8.15
CA LYS A 129 1.13 -12.56 -8.16
C LYS A 129 2.53 -12.68 -8.77
N THR A 130 3.22 -13.79 -8.50
CA THR A 130 4.56 -14.06 -9.05
C THR A 130 4.55 -14.19 -10.56
N ASP A 131 3.51 -14.77 -11.15
CA ASP A 131 3.41 -14.99 -12.60
C ASP A 131 3.11 -13.67 -13.31
N PHE A 132 2.20 -12.87 -12.77
CA PHE A 132 1.94 -11.50 -13.22
C PHE A 132 3.19 -10.62 -13.18
N ASN A 133 3.95 -10.70 -12.09
CA ASN A 133 5.22 -9.98 -11.96
C ASN A 133 6.23 -10.45 -13.02
N ALA A 134 6.36 -11.77 -13.22
CA ALA A 134 7.26 -12.33 -14.22
C ALA A 134 6.90 -11.87 -15.64
N ALA A 135 5.61 -11.90 -15.99
CA ALA A 135 5.12 -11.42 -17.28
C ALA A 135 5.36 -9.92 -17.47
N LEU A 136 4.99 -9.10 -16.49
CA LEU A 136 5.21 -7.65 -16.54
C LEU A 136 6.70 -7.31 -16.75
N ARG A 137 7.61 -7.97 -16.03
CA ARG A 137 9.06 -7.72 -16.16
C ARG A 137 9.63 -8.00 -17.54
N GLN A 138 8.99 -8.81 -18.38
CA GLN A 138 9.44 -9.01 -19.77
C GLN A 138 9.30 -7.72 -20.60
N SER A 139 8.38 -6.83 -20.21
CA SER A 139 8.15 -5.53 -20.85
C SER A 139 8.86 -4.36 -20.17
N LEU A 140 9.47 -4.57 -18.99
CA LEU A 140 10.14 -3.52 -18.22
C LEU A 140 11.66 -3.56 -18.42
N ARG A 141 12.30 -2.38 -18.41
CA ARG A 141 13.74 -2.28 -18.70
C ARG A 141 14.56 -2.57 -17.45
N GLY A 142 14.96 -3.83 -17.28
CA GLY A 142 15.90 -4.24 -16.23
C GLY A 142 15.32 -4.18 -14.81
N ARG A 143 13.99 -4.21 -14.64
CA ARG A 143 13.34 -4.14 -13.33
C ARG A 143 13.41 -5.47 -12.59
N SER A 144 13.78 -5.41 -11.31
CA SER A 144 13.79 -6.59 -10.44
C SER A 144 12.37 -6.95 -9.98
N LYS A 145 12.18 -8.21 -9.56
CA LYS A 145 10.92 -8.68 -8.94
C LYS A 145 10.50 -7.79 -7.78
N ALA A 146 11.44 -7.50 -6.88
CA ALA A 146 11.21 -6.67 -5.70
C ALA A 146 10.80 -5.23 -6.06
N SER A 147 11.40 -4.65 -7.10
CA SER A 147 11.06 -3.29 -7.55
C SER A 147 9.61 -3.19 -8.02
N VAL A 148 9.13 -4.20 -8.76
CA VAL A 148 7.72 -4.29 -9.20
C VAL A 148 6.77 -4.47 -8.01
N GLU A 149 7.09 -5.35 -7.05
CA GLU A 149 6.26 -5.55 -5.86
C GLU A 149 6.13 -4.29 -5.02
N LEU A 150 7.23 -3.54 -4.84
CA LEU A 150 7.21 -2.23 -4.18
C LEU A 150 6.35 -1.22 -4.94
N LYS A 151 6.38 -1.22 -6.28
CA LYS A 151 5.53 -0.35 -7.09
C LYS A 151 4.05 -0.70 -6.90
N HIS A 152 3.68 -1.98 -6.85
CA HIS A 152 2.32 -2.42 -6.54
C HIS A 152 1.86 -1.97 -5.13
N GLN A 153 2.73 -2.05 -4.11
CA GLN A 153 2.44 -1.52 -2.77
C GLN A 153 2.21 0.01 -2.78
N ASN A 154 2.97 0.73 -3.59
CA ASN A 154 2.77 2.17 -3.78
C ASN A 154 1.45 2.47 -4.52
N ILE A 155 1.03 1.64 -5.49
CA ILE A 155 -0.29 1.76 -6.13
C ILE A 155 -1.40 1.59 -5.09
N SER A 156 -1.31 0.56 -4.24
CA SER A 156 -2.28 0.36 -3.15
C SER A 156 -2.38 1.59 -2.24
N ALA A 157 -1.28 2.28 -1.95
CA ALA A 157 -1.30 3.52 -1.18
C ALA A 157 -2.00 4.68 -1.89
N VAL A 158 -1.85 4.79 -3.22
CA VAL A 158 -2.59 5.79 -4.01
C VAL A 158 -4.08 5.48 -4.00
N LEU A 159 -4.47 4.22 -4.23
CA LEU A 159 -5.88 3.80 -4.21
C LEU A 159 -6.53 4.02 -2.84
N LEU A 160 -5.81 3.68 -1.76
CA LEU A 160 -6.24 3.96 -0.40
C LEU A 160 -6.51 5.46 -0.19
N GLY A 161 -5.58 6.33 -0.63
CA GLY A 161 -5.76 7.78 -0.55
C GLY A 161 -6.94 8.32 -1.40
N LEU A 162 -7.37 7.59 -2.42
CA LEU A 162 -8.55 7.89 -3.24
C LEU A 162 -9.84 7.28 -2.67
N GLY A 163 -9.77 6.46 -1.62
CA GLY A 163 -10.92 5.72 -1.08
C GLY A 163 -11.41 4.61 -2.01
N LEU A 164 -10.49 4.00 -2.78
CA LEU A 164 -10.74 2.88 -3.67
C LEU A 164 -10.16 1.58 -3.08
N PRO A 165 -10.76 0.42 -3.39
CA PRO A 165 -10.23 -0.86 -2.96
C PRO A 165 -8.88 -1.15 -3.63
N TYR A 166 -8.10 -2.01 -2.98
CA TYR A 166 -6.76 -2.40 -3.42
C TYR A 166 -6.53 -3.88 -3.17
N ILE A 167 -5.54 -4.47 -3.84
CA ILE A 167 -5.22 -5.89 -3.71
C ILE A 167 -4.71 -6.17 -2.28
N SER A 168 -5.44 -7.00 -1.55
CA SER A 168 -5.22 -7.26 -0.11
C SER A 168 -3.77 -7.64 0.24
N GLY A 169 -3.11 -8.47 -0.57
CA GLY A 169 -1.73 -8.89 -0.33
C GLY A 169 -0.65 -7.89 -0.76
N TYR A 170 -0.99 -6.75 -1.34
CA TYR A 170 -0.05 -5.64 -1.57
C TYR A 170 -0.34 -4.53 -0.56
N LYS A 171 0.21 -4.66 0.65
CA LYS A 171 0.04 -3.67 1.71
C LYS A 171 0.53 -2.27 1.27
N PRO A 172 -0.28 -1.21 1.44
CA PRO A 172 0.10 0.16 1.11
C PRO A 172 1.44 0.62 1.70
N ARG A 173 2.30 1.26 0.89
CA ARG A 173 3.49 1.99 1.35
C ARG A 173 3.45 3.46 0.91
N SER A 174 3.80 4.36 1.82
CA SER A 174 3.63 5.82 1.66
C SER A 174 4.62 6.50 0.70
N ASN A 175 5.53 5.76 0.06
CA ASN A 175 6.55 6.33 -0.85
C ASN A 175 6.11 6.31 -2.33
N ALA A 176 4.93 6.83 -2.63
CA ALA A 176 4.46 6.95 -4.02
C ALA A 176 5.06 8.20 -4.70
N GLN A 177 5.90 8.00 -5.72
CA GLN A 177 6.43 9.07 -6.58
C GLN A 177 5.29 9.80 -7.32
N LEU A 178 5.47 11.10 -7.66
CA LEU A 178 4.47 11.92 -8.35
C LEU A 178 4.01 11.30 -9.69
N LEU A 179 4.95 10.73 -10.46
CA LEU A 179 4.65 10.06 -11.73
C LEU A 179 3.63 8.92 -11.56
N LEU A 180 3.84 8.08 -10.54
CA LEU A 180 2.92 6.97 -10.23
C LEU A 180 1.53 7.47 -9.85
N ARG A 181 1.46 8.52 -9.01
CA ARG A 181 0.17 9.13 -8.62
C ARG A 181 -0.62 9.60 -9.84
N LYS A 182 0.05 10.30 -10.77
CA LYS A 182 -0.57 10.77 -12.02
C LYS A 182 -1.05 9.61 -12.88
N ALA A 183 -0.24 8.57 -13.07
CA ALA A 183 -0.61 7.41 -13.87
C ALA A 183 -1.83 6.67 -13.29
N VAL A 184 -1.85 6.43 -11.97
CA VAL A 184 -3.00 5.80 -11.29
C VAL A 184 -4.27 6.64 -11.45
N GLN A 185 -4.18 7.96 -11.23
CA GLN A 185 -5.32 8.87 -11.40
C GLN A 185 -5.82 8.88 -12.85
N SER A 186 -4.91 8.95 -13.82
CA SER A 186 -5.25 8.90 -15.25
C SER A 186 -5.93 7.59 -15.62
N PHE A 187 -5.44 6.46 -15.09
CA PHE A 187 -6.07 5.17 -15.30
C PHE A 187 -7.48 5.14 -14.73
N VAL A 188 -7.67 5.58 -13.48
CA VAL A 188 -8.99 5.59 -12.81
C VAL A 188 -9.98 6.45 -13.59
N LEU A 189 -9.58 7.66 -13.99
CA LEU A 189 -10.44 8.57 -14.74
C LEU A 189 -10.76 8.05 -16.15
N GLY A 190 -9.78 7.45 -16.83
CA GLY A 190 -9.96 6.86 -18.16
C GLY A 190 -10.75 5.55 -18.17
N ASN A 191 -10.89 4.89 -17.01
CA ASN A 191 -11.54 3.58 -16.87
C ASN A 191 -12.65 3.60 -15.80
N ALA A 192 -13.38 4.71 -15.69
CA ALA A 192 -14.36 4.92 -14.62
C ALA A 192 -15.41 3.79 -14.53
N GLU A 193 -15.94 3.30 -15.65
CA GLU A 193 -16.90 2.17 -15.64
C GLU A 193 -16.29 0.88 -15.12
N LEU A 194 -15.05 0.57 -15.53
CA LEU A 194 -14.36 -0.63 -15.06
C LEU A 194 -14.09 -0.52 -13.56
N VAL A 195 -13.59 0.62 -13.09
CA VAL A 195 -13.36 0.86 -11.67
C VAL A 195 -14.66 0.78 -10.88
N GLY A 196 -15.77 1.32 -11.40
CA GLY A 196 -17.10 1.18 -10.83
C GLY A 196 -17.48 -0.29 -10.64
N ARG A 197 -17.41 -1.09 -11.71
CA ARG A 197 -17.69 -2.55 -11.63
C ARG A 197 -16.78 -3.28 -10.65
N LEU A 198 -15.51 -2.91 -10.56
CA LEU A 198 -14.57 -3.51 -9.59
C LEU A 198 -14.96 -3.19 -8.15
N VAL A 199 -15.32 -1.94 -7.88
CA VAL A 199 -15.82 -1.49 -6.59
C VAL A 199 -17.10 -2.25 -6.26
N ASP A 200 -18.08 -2.25 -7.16
CA ASP A 200 -19.35 -2.98 -6.99
C ASP A 200 -19.11 -4.46 -6.72
N SER A 201 -18.22 -5.10 -7.50
CA SER A 201 -17.91 -6.52 -7.34
C SER A 201 -17.18 -6.82 -6.03
N LEU A 202 -16.32 -5.93 -5.53
CA LEU A 202 -15.64 -6.11 -4.25
C LEU A 202 -16.54 -5.78 -3.05
N GLU A 203 -17.51 -4.88 -3.25
CA GLU A 203 -18.51 -4.49 -2.25
C GLU A 203 -19.75 -5.40 -2.28
N GLU A 204 -19.95 -6.21 -3.33
CA GLU A 204 -21.06 -7.16 -3.46
C GLU A 204 -21.08 -8.12 -2.26
N VAL A 205 -22.19 -8.05 -1.53
CA VAL A 205 -22.47 -8.86 -0.34
C VAL A 205 -22.81 -10.28 -0.80
N LYS A 206 -21.85 -11.21 -0.70
CA LYS A 206 -22.13 -12.64 -0.77
C LYS A 206 -22.07 -13.21 0.65
N PRO A 207 -23.20 -13.64 1.23
CA PRO A 207 -23.18 -14.29 2.54
C PRO A 207 -22.31 -15.57 2.44
N PRO A 208 -21.53 -15.91 3.48
CA PRO A 208 -20.75 -17.15 3.49
C PRO A 208 -21.67 -18.36 3.30
N ALA A 209 -21.45 -19.14 2.24
CA ALA A 209 -22.26 -20.32 1.93
C ALA A 209 -22.10 -21.45 2.97
N GLU A 210 -21.00 -21.43 3.72
CA GLU A 210 -20.73 -22.39 4.79
C GLU A 210 -20.65 -21.67 6.14
N ARG A 211 -21.66 -21.95 6.98
CA ARG A 211 -21.76 -21.59 8.40
C ARG A 211 -20.76 -22.37 9.26
N THR A 212 -19.54 -22.60 8.77
CA THR A 212 -18.52 -23.34 9.51
C THR A 212 -17.76 -22.35 10.38
N TYR A 213 -18.42 -21.91 11.45
CA TYR A 213 -17.94 -20.86 12.35
C TYR A 213 -16.66 -21.28 13.09
N ARG A 214 -15.51 -20.90 12.53
CA ARG A 214 -14.31 -20.55 13.29
C ARG A 214 -14.15 -19.04 13.17
N ALA A 215 -14.78 -18.29 14.06
CA ALA A 215 -14.33 -16.93 14.31
C ALA A 215 -12.88 -17.06 14.81
N VAL A 216 -11.92 -16.89 13.91
CA VAL A 216 -10.53 -16.72 14.30
C VAL A 216 -10.50 -15.33 14.91
N VAL A 217 -10.72 -15.28 16.23
CA VAL A 217 -10.48 -14.06 16.99
C VAL A 217 -8.99 -13.80 16.86
N VAL A 218 -8.64 -12.75 16.14
CA VAL A 218 -7.25 -12.31 16.00
C VAL A 218 -7.01 -11.14 16.95
N ASP A 219 -5.76 -10.97 17.35
CA ASP A 219 -5.37 -9.77 18.09
C ASP A 219 -5.57 -8.52 17.21
N PRO A 220 -5.99 -7.38 17.80
CA PRO A 220 -6.03 -6.12 17.08
C PRO A 220 -4.62 -5.76 16.58
N PRO A 221 -4.50 -5.05 15.44
CA PRO A 221 -3.20 -4.61 14.93
C PRO A 221 -2.47 -3.76 15.98
N PRO A 222 -1.14 -3.89 16.11
CA PRO A 222 -0.38 -3.12 17.10
C PRO A 222 -0.51 -1.62 16.80
N ILE A 223 -0.63 -0.82 17.86
CA ILE A 223 -0.60 0.64 17.75
C ILE A 223 0.81 1.04 17.30
N GLU A 224 0.96 1.41 16.04
CA GLU A 224 2.22 1.94 15.51
C GLU A 224 2.35 3.43 15.89
N THR A 225 3.35 3.77 16.70
CA THR A 225 3.75 5.16 16.91
C THR A 225 4.45 5.67 15.66
N VAL A 226 3.68 6.24 14.74
CA VAL A 226 4.22 6.96 13.59
C VAL A 226 4.59 8.37 14.05
N ALA A 227 5.86 8.76 13.89
CA ALA A 227 6.25 10.17 14.05
C ALA A 227 5.38 11.00 13.11
N ALA A 228 4.63 11.96 13.66
CA ALA A 228 3.78 12.86 12.89
C ALA A 228 4.65 13.68 11.94
N VAL A 229 4.82 13.21 10.70
CA VAL A 229 5.32 14.05 9.63
C VAL A 229 4.13 14.87 9.18
N GLU A 230 3.97 16.05 9.76
CA GLU A 230 3.11 17.08 9.19
C GLU A 230 3.57 17.33 7.76
N LEU A 231 2.79 16.85 6.79
CA LEU A 231 2.98 17.18 5.38
C LEU A 231 2.62 18.66 5.20
N ALA A 232 3.59 19.53 5.47
CA ALA A 232 3.53 20.97 5.19
C ALA A 232 3.57 21.18 3.66
N GLY A 233 2.40 21.08 3.03
CA GLY A 233 2.20 21.38 1.62
C GLY A 233 0.72 21.52 1.27
N PRO A 234 0.36 22.35 0.28
CA PRO A 234 -1.03 22.47 -0.17
C PRO A 234 -1.57 21.10 -0.62
N ARG A 235 -2.59 20.59 0.07
CA ARG A 235 -3.29 19.36 -0.34
C ARG A 235 -3.91 19.58 -1.71
N VAL A 236 -3.47 18.81 -2.71
CA VAL A 236 -4.09 18.78 -4.05
C VAL A 236 -5.53 18.26 -3.88
N ARG A 237 -6.51 19.14 -4.12
CA ARG A 237 -7.94 18.80 -4.02
C ARG A 237 -8.35 18.11 -5.32
N LEU A 238 -8.44 16.78 -5.28
CA LEU A 238 -8.95 15.99 -6.39
C LEU A 238 -10.49 16.02 -6.37
N PRO A 239 -11.16 16.12 -7.54
CA PRO A 239 -12.61 15.99 -7.61
C PRO A 239 -13.04 14.61 -7.11
N ARG A 240 -13.78 14.57 -6.00
CA ARG A 240 -14.43 13.37 -5.49
C ARG A 240 -15.79 13.26 -6.16
N ASN A 241 -15.83 12.65 -7.35
CA ASN A 241 -17.09 12.21 -7.92
C ASN A 241 -17.28 10.74 -7.57
N VAL A 242 -17.66 10.53 -6.31
CA VAL A 242 -18.04 9.22 -5.80
C VAL A 242 -19.55 9.27 -5.67
N ASP A 243 -20.26 8.35 -6.31
CA ASP A 243 -21.70 8.22 -6.12
C ASP A 243 -21.98 7.69 -4.70
N PHE A 244 -22.24 8.61 -3.78
CA PHE A 244 -22.42 8.31 -2.34
C PHE A 244 -23.71 7.54 -2.06
N ALA A 245 -24.73 7.70 -2.91
CA ALA A 245 -26.06 7.14 -2.65
C ALA A 245 -26.13 5.62 -2.89
N SER A 246 -25.44 5.13 -3.93
CA SER A 246 -25.32 3.71 -4.26
C SER A 246 -24.36 2.99 -3.31
N ARG A 247 -23.26 3.64 -2.92
CA ARG A 247 -22.37 3.17 -1.84
C ARG A 247 -23.08 3.02 -0.50
N ASP A 248 -23.97 3.94 -0.14
CA ASP A 248 -24.73 3.86 1.11
C ASP A 248 -25.63 2.61 1.17
N GLU A 249 -26.27 2.20 0.07
CA GLU A 249 -27.15 1.03 0.09
C GLU A 249 -26.38 -0.29 0.19
N VAL A 250 -25.26 -0.42 -0.52
CA VAL A 250 -24.39 -1.61 -0.44
C VAL A 250 -23.71 -1.69 0.93
N ASN A 251 -23.26 -0.56 1.47
CA ASN A 251 -22.73 -0.48 2.84
C ASN A 251 -23.78 -0.84 3.90
N ARG A 252 -25.05 -0.46 3.69
CA ARG A 252 -26.17 -0.87 4.58
C ARG A 252 -26.42 -2.38 4.55
N LYS A 253 -26.43 -3.00 3.37
CA LYS A 253 -26.60 -4.47 3.24
C LYS A 253 -25.43 -5.22 3.86
N LEU A 254 -24.20 -4.74 3.65
CA LEU A 254 -22.99 -5.33 4.25
C LEU A 254 -22.98 -5.16 5.78
N GLY A 255 -23.37 -3.99 6.28
CA GLY A 255 -23.52 -3.71 7.71
C GLY A 255 -24.48 -4.70 8.37
N ARG A 256 -25.72 -4.78 7.84
CA ARG A 256 -26.75 -5.69 8.35
C ARG A 256 -26.34 -7.16 8.33
N ALA A 257 -25.70 -7.62 7.25
CA ALA A 257 -25.21 -9.00 7.16
C ALA A 257 -24.09 -9.28 8.18
N GLY A 258 -23.25 -8.28 8.46
CA GLY A 258 -22.23 -8.40 9.50
C GLY A 258 -22.82 -8.37 10.91
N GLU A 259 -23.84 -7.55 11.17
CA GLU A 259 -24.59 -7.55 12.43
C GLU A 259 -25.24 -8.92 12.68
N GLU A 260 -25.92 -9.49 11.69
CA GLU A 260 -26.49 -10.85 11.76
C GLU A 260 -25.42 -11.90 12.09
N TRP A 261 -24.25 -11.80 11.44
CA TRP A 261 -23.13 -12.69 11.70
C TRP A 261 -22.57 -12.54 13.13
N VAL A 262 -22.53 -11.32 13.67
CA VAL A 262 -22.10 -11.07 15.06
C VAL A 262 -23.11 -11.62 16.06
N ILE A 263 -24.41 -11.58 15.77
CA ILE A 263 -25.44 -12.19 16.63
C ILE A 263 -25.23 -13.71 16.72
N ASP A 264 -25.00 -14.38 15.57
CA ASP A 264 -24.67 -15.81 15.53
C ASP A 264 -23.39 -16.12 16.33
N PHE A 265 -22.37 -15.27 16.21
CA PHE A 265 -21.13 -15.39 16.97
C PHE A 265 -21.35 -15.22 18.48
N GLU A 266 -22.15 -14.24 18.90
CA GLU A 266 -22.48 -14.01 20.30
C GLU A 266 -23.32 -15.14 20.90
N HIS A 267 -24.25 -15.71 20.13
CA HIS A 267 -24.98 -16.92 20.53
C HIS A 267 -24.01 -18.05 20.87
N LYS A 268 -23.07 -18.34 19.97
CA LYS A 268 -22.05 -19.37 20.19
C LYS A 268 -21.19 -19.06 21.41
N ARG A 269 -20.73 -17.81 21.57
CA ARG A 269 -19.95 -17.38 22.75
C ARG A 269 -20.70 -17.65 24.05
N LEU A 270 -21.99 -17.31 24.11
CA LEU A 270 -22.83 -17.53 25.29
C LEU A 270 -23.04 -19.02 25.57
N VAL A 271 -23.26 -19.83 24.54
CA VAL A 271 -23.37 -21.30 24.67
C VAL A 271 -22.06 -21.91 25.18
N ASP A 272 -20.92 -21.51 24.62
CA ASP A 272 -19.60 -21.99 25.01
C ASP A 272 -19.26 -21.56 26.46
N ALA A 273 -19.75 -20.39 26.90
CA ALA A 273 -19.67 -19.90 28.27
C ALA A 273 -20.69 -20.55 29.24
N ARG A 274 -21.52 -21.49 28.77
CA ARG A 274 -22.62 -22.11 29.53
C ARG A 274 -23.67 -21.13 30.05
N MET A 275 -23.89 -20.05 29.31
CA MET A 275 -24.87 -19.00 29.60
C MET A 275 -25.84 -18.83 28.43
N GLY A 276 -26.24 -19.94 27.79
CA GLY A 276 -27.07 -19.93 26.59
C GLY A 276 -28.40 -19.21 26.78
N GLU A 277 -28.99 -19.22 27.99
CA GLU A 277 -30.24 -18.50 28.27
C GLU A 277 -30.14 -16.98 28.12
N LEU A 278 -28.93 -16.40 28.21
CA LEU A 278 -28.74 -14.96 28.02
C LEU A 278 -28.93 -14.54 26.56
N PHE A 279 -28.90 -15.48 25.62
CA PHE A 279 -29.16 -15.17 24.22
C PHE A 279 -30.61 -14.69 24.00
N GLU A 280 -31.57 -15.17 24.80
CA GLU A 280 -32.97 -14.71 24.72
C GLU A 280 -33.13 -13.24 25.14
N ARG A 281 -32.14 -12.70 25.86
CA ARG A 281 -32.10 -11.29 26.28
C ARG A 281 -31.31 -10.40 25.32
N LEU A 282 -30.69 -10.98 24.29
CA LEU A 282 -29.91 -10.23 23.30
C LEU A 282 -30.85 -9.34 22.49
N GLU A 283 -30.51 -8.07 22.35
CA GLU A 283 -31.28 -7.12 21.52
C GLU A 283 -30.46 -6.68 20.32
N TRP A 284 -31.03 -6.82 19.11
CA TRP A 284 -30.55 -6.14 17.92
C TRP A 284 -31.11 -4.72 17.90
N VAL A 285 -30.33 -3.78 18.43
CA VAL A 285 -30.76 -2.41 18.73
C VAL A 285 -30.82 -1.54 17.47
N SER A 286 -29.90 -1.70 16.53
CA SER A 286 -29.90 -0.97 15.26
C SER A 286 -31.17 -1.22 14.43
N ASP A 287 -31.71 -2.45 14.44
CA ASP A 287 -32.96 -2.82 13.75
C ASP A 287 -34.20 -2.17 14.41
N ARG A 288 -34.17 -1.97 15.74
CA ARG A 288 -35.32 -1.47 16.52
C ARG A 288 -35.36 0.04 16.72
N LEU A 289 -34.21 0.68 16.97
CA LEU A 289 -34.10 2.08 17.39
C LEU A 289 -33.31 2.97 16.40
N GLY A 290 -32.76 2.39 15.34
CA GLY A 290 -31.90 3.09 14.38
C GLY A 290 -30.51 3.42 14.95
N ASP A 291 -29.81 4.36 14.32
CA ASP A 291 -28.42 4.78 14.63
C ASP A 291 -28.25 5.64 15.90
N GLY A 292 -29.35 5.87 16.63
CA GLY A 292 -29.39 6.84 17.73
C GLY A 292 -28.78 6.35 19.05
N ALA A 293 -28.67 5.03 19.27
CA ALA A 293 -28.28 4.45 20.55
C ALA A 293 -26.76 4.42 20.79
N GLY A 294 -25.95 4.53 19.74
CA GLY A 294 -24.49 4.48 19.82
C GLY A 294 -23.89 3.07 19.90
N TYR A 295 -24.68 2.03 19.66
CA TYR A 295 -24.27 0.63 19.51
C TYR A 295 -25.35 -0.16 18.74
N ASP A 296 -24.96 -1.29 18.14
CA ASP A 296 -25.83 -2.12 17.29
C ASP A 296 -26.51 -3.28 18.04
N ILE A 297 -25.77 -3.94 18.94
CA ILE A 297 -26.23 -5.17 19.62
C ILE A 297 -25.99 -5.06 21.14
N LEU A 298 -27.01 -5.38 21.94
CA LEU A 298 -26.87 -5.58 23.39
C LEU A 298 -26.74 -7.06 23.70
N SER A 299 -25.56 -7.48 24.17
CA SER A 299 -25.25 -8.83 24.65
C SER A 299 -24.86 -8.78 26.13
N TYR A 300 -24.36 -9.89 26.69
CA TYR A 300 -24.04 -10.02 28.11
C TYR A 300 -22.81 -10.90 28.36
N ASP A 301 -21.93 -10.48 29.26
CA ASP A 301 -20.87 -11.35 29.80
C ASP A 301 -21.37 -12.19 30.98
N ALA A 302 -22.37 -11.69 31.69
CA ALA A 302 -23.09 -12.34 32.77
C ALA A 302 -24.47 -11.68 32.92
N PRO A 303 -25.43 -12.24 33.70
CA PRO A 303 -26.79 -11.70 33.79
C PRO A 303 -26.91 -10.21 34.14
N SER A 304 -25.93 -9.68 34.90
CA SER A 304 -25.84 -8.29 35.34
C SER A 304 -24.69 -7.49 34.68
N GLN A 305 -24.02 -8.06 33.67
CA GLN A 305 -22.88 -7.46 32.99
C GLN A 305 -23.22 -7.29 31.50
N PRO A 306 -23.80 -6.14 31.11
CA PRO A 306 -24.14 -5.88 29.73
C PRO A 306 -22.88 -5.69 28.89
N ARG A 307 -23.00 -6.05 27.62
CA ARG A 307 -22.02 -5.84 26.57
C ARG A 307 -22.69 -5.07 25.44
N TYR A 308 -22.27 -3.82 25.25
CA TYR A 308 -22.76 -2.98 24.16
C TYR A 308 -21.82 -3.13 22.97
N ILE A 309 -22.33 -3.65 21.87
CA ILE A 309 -21.52 -4.04 20.71
C ILE A 309 -21.84 -3.13 19.53
N GLU A 310 -20.81 -2.47 19.01
CA GLU A 310 -20.82 -1.75 17.75
C GLU A 310 -20.14 -2.61 16.67
N VAL A 311 -20.79 -2.86 15.54
CA VAL A 311 -20.31 -3.75 14.48
C VAL A 311 -19.83 -2.96 13.27
N LYS A 312 -18.55 -3.13 12.93
CA LYS A 312 -17.96 -2.54 11.72
C LYS A 312 -17.52 -3.63 10.76
N THR A 313 -18.25 -3.80 9.67
CA THR A 313 -18.02 -4.88 8.68
C THR A 313 -17.24 -4.37 7.46
N THR A 314 -16.38 -5.20 6.89
CA THR A 314 -15.70 -4.91 5.61
C THR A 314 -15.32 -6.20 4.86
N ASN A 315 -15.31 -6.14 3.52
CA ASN A 315 -14.66 -7.16 2.70
C ASN A 315 -13.13 -6.97 2.62
N GLY A 316 -12.62 -5.81 3.07
CA GLY A 316 -11.20 -5.49 3.10
C GLY A 316 -10.42 -6.20 4.21
N THR A 317 -9.19 -5.74 4.42
CA THR A 317 -8.30 -6.26 5.47
C THR A 317 -8.65 -5.68 6.86
N HIS A 318 -8.11 -6.27 7.93
CA HIS A 318 -8.26 -5.80 9.32
C HIS A 318 -7.89 -4.32 9.55
N ALA A 319 -6.99 -3.77 8.71
CA ALA A 319 -6.51 -2.39 8.80
C ALA A 319 -7.32 -1.38 7.95
N SER A 320 -8.38 -1.83 7.27
CA SER A 320 -9.21 -0.95 6.44
C SER A 320 -9.93 0.08 7.31
N SER A 321 -9.79 1.37 6.95
CA SER A 321 -10.49 2.47 7.63
C SER A 321 -12.00 2.25 7.65
N PHE A 322 -12.64 2.71 8.71
CA PHE A 322 -14.09 2.67 8.87
C PHE A 322 -14.55 3.97 9.51
N ILE A 323 -15.84 4.26 9.32
CA ILE A 323 -16.47 5.44 9.91
C ILE A 323 -17.00 5.05 11.28
N ILE A 324 -16.73 5.91 12.26
CA ILE A 324 -17.38 5.88 13.57
C ILE A 324 -18.20 7.16 13.71
N SER A 325 -19.46 7.03 14.13
CA SER A 325 -20.32 8.19 14.33
C SER A 325 -19.96 8.92 15.64
N ARG A 326 -20.43 10.16 15.76
CA ARG A 326 -20.24 10.94 17.00
C ARG A 326 -20.90 10.23 18.19
N ASN A 327 -22.09 9.66 18.00
CA ASN A 327 -22.84 9.00 19.05
C ASN A 327 -22.13 7.74 19.52
N GLU A 328 -21.64 6.89 18.60
CA GLU A 328 -20.83 5.71 18.92
C GLU A 328 -19.57 6.09 19.72
N LEU A 329 -18.89 7.15 19.30
CA LEU A 329 -17.69 7.63 19.98
C LEU A 329 -17.98 8.16 21.39
N GLU A 330 -19.05 8.94 21.57
CA GLU A 330 -19.48 9.44 22.88
C GLU A 330 -19.93 8.29 23.78
N PHE A 331 -20.76 7.39 23.27
CA PHE A 331 -21.26 6.24 24.02
C PHE A 331 -20.14 5.27 24.44
N SER A 332 -19.12 5.06 23.61
CA SER A 332 -17.94 4.24 23.98
C SER A 332 -17.23 4.76 25.24
N LYS A 333 -17.24 6.09 25.46
CA LYS A 333 -16.65 6.72 26.65
C LYS A 333 -17.56 6.59 27.87
N GLU A 334 -18.87 6.67 27.67
CA GLU A 334 -19.88 6.56 28.73
C GLU A 334 -19.99 5.13 29.26
N ALA A 335 -20.11 4.15 28.36
CA ALA A 335 -20.24 2.74 28.71
C ALA A 335 -18.91 2.11 29.17
N GLY A 336 -17.77 2.71 28.83
CA GLY A 336 -16.45 2.26 29.27
C GLY A 336 -16.22 0.80 28.93
N GLU A 337 -15.71 0.00 29.88
CA GLU A 337 -15.35 -1.41 29.68
C GLU A 337 -16.49 -2.35 29.25
N ALA A 338 -17.74 -1.87 29.29
CA ALA A 338 -18.91 -2.58 28.77
C ALA A 338 -19.11 -2.36 27.25
N PHE A 339 -18.43 -1.39 26.64
CA PHE A 339 -18.48 -1.12 25.20
C PHE A 339 -17.44 -1.95 24.44
N PHE A 340 -17.88 -2.50 23.31
CA PHE A 340 -17.04 -3.29 22.42
C PHE A 340 -17.28 -2.88 20.97
N LEU A 341 -16.21 -2.61 20.24
CA LEU A 341 -16.24 -2.47 18.79
C LEU A 341 -15.78 -3.78 18.16
N TYR A 342 -16.68 -4.45 17.45
CA TYR A 342 -16.43 -5.69 16.72
C TYR A 342 -16.07 -5.34 15.27
N ARG A 343 -14.81 -5.54 14.88
CA ARG A 343 -14.39 -5.38 13.49
C ARG A 343 -14.44 -6.71 12.77
N VAL A 344 -15.44 -6.88 11.92
CA VAL A 344 -15.57 -8.04 11.03
C VAL A 344 -14.91 -7.70 9.69
N PHE A 345 -13.92 -8.47 9.27
CA PHE A 345 -13.16 -8.24 8.03
C PHE A 345 -13.05 -9.51 7.19
N GLN A 346 -12.65 -9.37 5.91
CA GLN A 346 -12.65 -10.47 4.93
C GLN A 346 -14.00 -11.20 4.82
N PHE A 347 -15.10 -10.47 5.05
CA PHE A 347 -16.44 -11.03 5.29
C PHE A 347 -16.92 -12.00 4.20
N ARG A 348 -16.70 -11.65 2.93
CA ARG A 348 -17.10 -12.48 1.77
C ARG A 348 -16.34 -13.80 1.61
N GLN A 349 -15.12 -13.92 2.11
CA GLN A 349 -14.26 -15.09 1.86
C GLN A 349 -14.10 -15.97 3.10
N SER A 350 -13.54 -15.37 4.15
CA SER A 350 -13.18 -16.04 5.39
C SER A 350 -13.34 -15.02 6.53
N PRO A 351 -14.57 -14.79 7.01
CA PRO A 351 -14.85 -13.75 7.99
C PRO A 351 -13.99 -13.96 9.24
N ALA A 352 -13.26 -12.92 9.61
CA ALA A 352 -12.46 -12.88 10.83
C ALA A 352 -12.85 -11.63 11.65
N LEU A 353 -12.61 -11.71 12.96
CA LEU A 353 -13.07 -10.72 13.93
C LEU A 353 -11.92 -10.33 14.86
N TYR A 354 -11.78 -9.04 15.13
CA TYR A 354 -11.09 -8.55 16.33
C TYR A 354 -11.99 -7.58 17.08
N MET A 355 -11.68 -7.35 18.35
CA MET A 355 -12.51 -6.58 19.27
C MET A 355 -11.68 -5.50 19.94
N LEU A 356 -12.19 -4.27 19.94
CA LEU A 356 -11.67 -3.18 20.77
C LEU A 356 -12.62 -2.98 21.94
N ARG A 357 -12.07 -2.79 23.14
CA ARG A 357 -12.85 -2.66 24.38
C ARG A 357 -12.71 -1.26 24.94
N GLY A 358 -13.78 -0.70 25.47
CA GLY A 358 -13.73 0.59 26.16
C GLY A 358 -13.73 1.80 25.24
N ASP A 359 -13.13 2.88 25.74
CA ASP A 359 -12.96 4.14 25.02
C ASP A 359 -12.09 3.94 23.76
N VAL A 360 -12.74 3.82 22.61
CA VAL A 360 -12.08 3.57 21.33
C VAL A 360 -11.21 4.74 20.87
N SER A 361 -11.40 5.95 21.43
CA SER A 361 -10.54 7.11 21.11
C SER A 361 -9.11 6.96 21.60
N ARG A 362 -8.85 6.04 22.53
CA ARG A 362 -7.51 5.71 23.01
C ARG A 362 -6.79 4.68 22.14
N GLN A 363 -7.53 4.03 21.25
CA GLN A 363 -7.07 2.89 20.45
C GLN A 363 -7.05 3.22 18.95
N LEU A 364 -7.86 4.18 18.51
CA LEU A 364 -8.02 4.56 17.11
C LEU A 364 -7.50 5.98 16.85
N ASN A 365 -6.92 6.19 15.66
CA ASN A 365 -6.69 7.54 15.14
C ASN A 365 -7.97 8.05 14.46
N LEU A 366 -8.49 9.18 14.93
CA LEU A 366 -9.77 9.72 14.48
C LEU A 366 -9.56 10.98 13.63
N GLU A 367 -9.98 10.92 12.37
CA GLU A 367 -9.97 12.07 11.46
C GLU A 367 -11.39 12.58 11.20
N PRO A 368 -11.65 13.89 11.26
CA PRO A 368 -12.96 14.44 10.97
C PRO A 368 -13.29 14.30 9.48
N ILE A 369 -14.41 13.63 9.18
CA ILE A 369 -14.89 13.41 7.80
C ILE A 369 -15.89 14.48 7.35
N ASP A 370 -16.71 14.98 8.26
CA ASP A 370 -17.76 15.97 8.01
C ASP A 370 -18.00 16.84 9.27
N TYR A 371 -18.56 18.02 9.09
CA TYR A 371 -18.81 18.99 10.15
C TYR A 371 -20.28 19.37 10.22
N ARG A 372 -20.92 19.09 11.36
CA ARG A 372 -22.24 19.65 11.67
C ARG A 372 -22.09 21.11 12.10
N ALA A 373 -22.50 22.04 11.24
CA ALA A 373 -22.55 23.46 11.55
C ALA A 373 -23.85 23.85 12.28
N ARG A 374 -23.74 24.70 13.30
CA ARG A 374 -24.87 25.38 13.95
C ARG A 374 -24.47 26.83 14.25
N PHE A 375 -25.44 27.74 14.28
CA PHE A 375 -25.18 29.12 14.68
C PHE A 375 -24.62 29.16 16.11
N ARG A 376 -23.58 29.97 16.34
CA ARG A 376 -23.02 30.18 17.67
C ARG A 376 -24.08 30.82 18.54
N LYS A 377 -24.45 30.15 19.63
CA LYS A 377 -25.28 30.74 20.68
C LYS A 377 -24.34 31.46 21.64
N VAL A 378 -24.32 32.78 21.57
CA VAL A 378 -23.69 33.61 22.61
C VAL A 378 -24.73 33.73 23.71
N VAL A 379 -24.50 33.09 24.85
CA VAL A 379 -25.30 33.33 26.05
C VAL A 379 -24.87 34.70 26.56
N ALA A 380 -25.80 35.66 26.55
CA ALA A 380 -25.59 36.99 27.12
C ALA A 380 -25.67 36.93 28.65
#